data_AF-A0A842S2T5-F1
#
_entry.id   AF-A0A842S2T5-F1
#
_cell.length_a   1.000
_cell.length_b   1.000
_cell.length_c   1.000
_cell.angle_alpha   90.00
_cell.angle_beta   90.00
_cell.angle_gamma   90.00
#
_symmetry.space_group_name_H-M   'P 1'
#
loop_
_entity.id
_entity.type
_entity.pdbx_description
1 polymer ?
#
loop_
_entity_poly.entity_id
_entity_poly.type
_entity_poly.pdbx_seq_one_letter_code
_entity_poly.pdbx_strand_id
1 'polypeptide(L)'
;MIYKEFIENWNKIIAYNQRLDSKGQTINSKSKEYRFPLTSLKLKAQVVHYLMKTLYPLFINDQENVLDLIISENGEKIEEIIFHRTKQSGIYHSSEKLSNDFFKLKYNLFKNLDSFFNDIQEKLLKKKKLNISHLRIVNSSAVPIINEYGDKIKTYSFKEFLIEFAALFQKLIKENLFIIYPEPTIYNFLKKFFILLNNIDLASILKYIISLLPNFNFAVLLDSDDYPLVIEVIRSLGNEGNLNFDLKLLGLDDLSLNSTALDRKNLLKEINEKLNVDYSYYVQQNQILNFLSDIFEVEVLTNKEKLKLLIEKFLYGIRSYEKVWFKIPKPFSYNTLLRFFVRIFGFQINLRKLSHWEISDFLFNTLDFYFGAEYKLLIIIKDLDLSNQKPSKKNSDSLKSTIKYTILFNVHNQSTRIIKLINNNEIPSDLSNLPEIRNELSKKYGYINYIIQIDESLIRSIIKNYIFELTSIKAFAKIKVIRRLKNDLYFKMFPELPPYKLLKEKGTLSLVRTFLPIFIDKHQF
;
A
#
# COMPACT_ATOMS: atom_id res chain seq x y z
N MET A 1 25.49 -14.48 11.76
CA MET A 1 25.76 -13.05 12.02
C MET A 1 25.01 -12.20 11.00
N ILE A 2 24.17 -11.26 11.46
CA ILE A 2 23.51 -10.28 10.58
C ILE A 2 24.60 -9.44 9.89
N TYR A 3 24.39 -9.12 8.61
CA TYR A 3 25.35 -8.53 7.69
C TYR A 3 26.13 -7.37 8.30
N LYS A 4 27.46 -7.39 8.12
CA LYS A 4 28.39 -6.42 8.72
C LYS A 4 27.98 -4.98 8.43
N GLU A 5 27.54 -4.66 7.21
CA GLU A 5 27.17 -3.28 6.92
C GLU A 5 25.79 -2.86 7.40
N PHE A 6 24.84 -3.78 7.58
CA PHE A 6 23.59 -3.44 8.27
C PHE A 6 23.92 -3.01 9.69
N ILE A 7 24.81 -3.75 10.35
CA ILE A 7 25.34 -3.40 11.67
C ILE A 7 26.10 -2.06 11.62
N GLU A 8 26.96 -1.82 10.63
CA GLU A 8 27.68 -0.54 10.51
C GLU A 8 26.74 0.64 10.27
N ASN A 9 25.73 0.51 9.39
CA ASN A 9 24.74 1.55 9.15
C ASN A 9 23.87 1.78 10.41
N TRP A 10 23.47 0.72 11.09
CA TRP A 10 22.74 0.79 12.35
C TRP A 10 23.56 1.50 13.45
N ASN A 11 24.83 1.16 13.58
CA ASN A 11 25.74 1.80 14.52
C ASN A 11 25.97 3.28 14.18
N LYS A 12 25.98 3.66 12.90
CA LYS A 12 26.03 5.08 12.48
C LYS A 12 24.78 5.84 12.93
N ILE A 13 23.59 5.24 12.79
CA ILE A 13 22.32 5.80 13.26
C ILE A 13 22.32 5.97 14.78
N ILE A 14 22.72 4.93 15.52
CA ILE A 14 22.83 4.96 16.99
C ILE A 14 23.80 6.05 17.45
N ALA A 15 25.00 6.10 16.86
CA ALA A 15 26.00 7.11 17.20
C ALA A 15 25.52 8.52 16.90
N TYR A 16 24.71 8.72 15.87
CA TYR A 16 24.08 10.00 15.59
C TYR A 16 23.07 10.38 16.69
N ASN A 17 22.16 9.46 17.05
CA ASN A 17 21.17 9.69 18.10
C ASN A 17 21.83 10.03 19.45
N GLN A 18 22.87 9.29 19.85
CA GLN A 18 23.65 9.58 21.07
C GLN A 18 24.27 10.98 21.09
N ARG A 19 24.71 11.49 19.93
CA ARG A 19 25.31 12.82 19.83
C ARG A 19 24.25 13.92 19.94
N LEU A 20 23.07 13.73 19.35
CA LEU A 20 21.98 14.70 19.44
C LEU A 20 21.58 14.90 20.90
N ASP A 21 21.52 13.79 21.63
CA ASP A 21 21.18 13.75 23.04
C ASP A 21 22.18 14.45 23.96
N SER A 22 23.48 14.38 23.64
CA SER A 22 24.54 14.93 24.50
C SER A 22 24.79 16.42 24.28
N LYS A 23 24.40 16.97 23.12
CA LYS A 23 24.72 18.37 22.75
C LYS A 23 23.51 19.30 22.71
N GLY A 24 22.29 18.80 22.92
CA GLY A 24 21.07 19.63 23.08
C GLY A 24 20.69 20.51 21.88
N GLN A 25 21.42 20.43 20.76
CA GLN A 25 21.20 21.21 19.55
C GLN A 25 21.55 20.40 18.30
N THR A 26 20.88 20.77 17.21
CA THR A 26 21.14 20.37 15.82
C THR A 26 22.62 20.24 15.55
N ILE A 27 23.12 19.00 15.54
CA ILE A 27 24.47 18.73 15.07
C ILE A 27 24.50 19.21 13.62
N ASN A 28 25.53 19.97 13.28
CA ASN A 28 25.87 20.39 11.92
C ASN A 28 26.31 19.17 11.05
N SER A 29 25.57 18.07 11.11
CA SER A 29 25.71 16.89 10.26
C SER A 29 24.74 16.97 9.09
N LYS A 30 24.41 18.18 8.63
CA LYS A 30 23.47 18.45 7.52
C LYS A 30 23.84 17.73 6.21
N SER A 31 25.05 17.16 6.11
CA SER A 31 25.56 16.43 4.94
C SER A 31 25.71 14.92 5.13
N LYS A 32 25.58 14.36 6.34
CA LYS A 32 25.75 12.91 6.51
C LYS A 32 24.47 12.18 6.14
N GLU A 33 24.56 11.36 5.11
CA GLU A 33 23.50 10.47 4.68
C GLU A 33 23.65 9.08 5.30
N TYR A 34 22.55 8.54 5.77
CA TYR A 34 22.42 7.17 6.25
C TYR A 34 21.34 6.46 5.45
N ARG A 35 21.50 5.15 5.27
CA ARG A 35 20.45 4.35 4.67
C ARG A 35 19.34 4.16 5.70
N PHE A 36 18.10 4.44 5.33
CA PHE A 36 16.98 4.10 6.20
C PHE A 36 16.85 2.57 6.28
N PRO A 37 16.74 1.97 7.48
CA PRO A 37 16.88 0.51 7.66
C PRO A 37 16.00 -0.30 6.71
N LEU A 38 16.56 -1.37 6.13
CA LEU A 38 15.91 -2.27 5.16
C LEU A 38 15.31 -1.58 3.91
N THR A 39 15.74 -0.37 3.56
CA THR A 39 15.31 0.32 2.34
C THR A 39 16.50 0.74 1.47
N SER A 40 16.27 0.99 0.18
CA SER A 40 17.32 1.53 -0.70
C SER A 40 17.57 3.03 -0.48
N LEU A 41 16.74 3.70 0.32
CA LEU A 41 16.75 5.15 0.51
C LEU A 41 17.94 5.60 1.37
N LYS A 42 18.81 6.45 0.80
CA LYS A 42 19.82 7.22 1.53
C LYS A 42 19.24 8.59 1.86
N LEU A 43 19.18 8.90 3.14
CA LEU A 43 18.54 10.10 3.66
C LEU A 43 19.48 10.81 4.61
N LYS A 44 19.34 12.13 4.74
CA LYS A 44 20.05 12.88 5.76
C LYS A 44 19.75 12.32 7.15
N ALA A 45 20.77 12.30 8.01
CA ALA A 45 20.68 11.78 9.37
C ALA A 45 19.46 12.29 10.16
N GLN A 46 19.15 13.59 10.04
CA GLN A 46 18.01 14.22 10.70
C GLN A 46 16.66 13.67 10.20
N VAL A 47 16.55 13.39 8.89
CA VAL A 47 15.35 12.81 8.29
C VAL A 47 15.18 11.35 8.76
N VAL A 48 16.27 10.58 8.81
CA VAL A 48 16.23 9.22 9.37
C VAL A 48 15.78 9.23 10.83
N HIS A 49 16.36 10.10 11.65
CA HIS A 49 15.97 10.26 13.05
C HIS A 49 14.48 10.60 13.19
N TYR A 50 14.00 11.59 12.43
CA TYR A 50 12.60 11.99 12.45
C TYR A 50 11.65 10.87 12.02
N LEU A 51 11.95 10.17 10.93
CA LEU A 51 11.15 9.05 10.45
C LEU A 51 11.11 7.90 11.46
N MET A 52 12.23 7.59 12.12
CA MET A 52 12.26 6.58 13.18
C MET A 52 11.41 6.99 14.38
N LYS A 53 11.55 8.23 14.87
CA LYS A 53 10.72 8.78 15.96
C LYS A 53 9.22 8.68 15.66
N THR A 54 8.84 8.88 14.40
CA THR A 54 7.45 9.00 13.99
C THR A 54 6.82 7.65 13.62
N LEU A 55 7.50 6.85 12.81
CA LEU A 55 6.94 5.65 12.20
C LEU A 55 7.10 4.40 13.08
N TYR A 56 8.24 4.26 13.78
CA TYR A 56 8.55 3.02 14.49
C TYR A 56 7.63 2.80 15.71
N PRO A 57 7.37 3.81 16.56
CA PRO A 57 6.44 3.65 17.67
C PRO A 57 5.02 3.35 17.19
N LEU A 58 4.62 3.97 16.08
CA LEU A 58 3.26 3.88 15.54
C LEU A 58 2.98 2.52 14.90
N PHE A 59 3.92 2.00 14.10
CA PHE A 59 3.68 0.81 13.28
C PHE A 59 4.39 -0.44 13.77
N ILE A 60 5.54 -0.30 14.45
CA ILE A 60 6.38 -1.43 14.91
C ILE A 60 6.26 -1.63 16.44
N ASN A 61 5.59 -0.71 17.13
CA ASN A 61 5.43 -0.73 18.59
C ASN A 61 6.76 -0.63 19.36
N ASP A 62 7.73 0.12 18.80
CA ASP A 62 9.02 0.40 19.44
C ASP A 62 8.89 1.49 20.51
N GLN A 63 8.05 1.25 21.53
CA GLN A 63 7.78 2.22 22.61
C GLN A 63 8.90 2.27 23.66
N GLU A 64 9.60 1.15 23.83
CA GLU A 64 10.69 0.96 24.79
C GLU A 64 11.80 0.11 24.16
N ASN A 65 12.73 -0.38 24.98
CA ASN A 65 13.87 -1.19 24.53
C ASN A 65 13.40 -2.43 23.76
N VAL A 66 14.29 -2.95 22.93
CA VAL A 66 14.01 -4.10 22.05
C VAL A 66 15.05 -5.18 22.29
N LEU A 67 14.61 -6.43 22.28
CA LEU A 67 15.49 -7.58 22.39
C LEU A 67 15.40 -8.41 21.10
N ASP A 68 16.54 -8.62 20.44
CA ASP A 68 16.66 -9.53 19.31
C ASP A 68 17.30 -10.84 19.80
N LEU A 69 16.62 -11.95 19.52
CA LEU A 69 17.08 -13.32 19.79
C LEU A 69 17.33 -14.03 18.47
N ILE A 70 18.57 -14.43 18.22
CA ILE A 70 18.92 -15.33 17.13
C ILE A 70 18.92 -16.76 17.68
N ILE A 71 18.05 -17.60 17.15
CA ILE A 71 17.93 -19.01 17.53
C ILE A 71 18.49 -19.90 16.43
N SER A 72 18.95 -21.10 16.79
CA SER A 72 19.43 -22.09 15.84
C SER A 72 18.34 -22.54 14.86
N GLU A 73 18.74 -23.17 13.75
CA GLU A 73 17.81 -23.58 12.69
C GLU A 73 16.70 -24.49 13.21
N ASN A 74 17.04 -25.40 14.13
CA ASN A 74 16.09 -26.29 14.80
C ASN A 74 15.32 -25.63 15.97
N GLY A 75 15.61 -24.37 16.29
CA GLY A 75 14.96 -23.59 17.35
C GLY A 75 15.32 -24.03 18.78
N GLU A 76 16.34 -24.85 18.96
CA GLU A 76 16.68 -25.44 20.27
C GLU A 76 17.69 -24.61 21.08
N LYS A 77 18.50 -23.78 20.44
CA LYS A 77 19.58 -23.01 21.09
C LYS A 77 19.49 -21.53 20.74
N ILE A 78 19.86 -20.67 21.69
CA ILE A 78 20.10 -19.24 21.43
C ILE A 78 21.54 -19.09 20.99
N GLU A 79 21.73 -18.59 19.78
CA GLU A 79 23.05 -18.32 19.20
C GLU A 79 23.53 -16.91 19.55
N GLU A 80 22.62 -15.95 19.62
CA GLU A 80 22.95 -14.55 19.89
C GLU A 80 21.78 -13.80 20.52
N ILE A 81 22.10 -12.91 21.45
CA ILE A 81 21.15 -12.02 22.11
C ILE A 81 21.65 -10.59 21.97
N ILE A 82 20.88 -9.74 21.28
CA ILE A 82 21.21 -8.34 21.08
C ILE A 82 20.15 -7.50 21.78
N PHE A 83 20.57 -6.68 22.73
CA PHE A 83 19.69 -5.79 23.46
C PHE A 83 19.88 -4.36 22.98
N HIS A 84 18.82 -3.80 22.43
CA HIS A 84 18.77 -2.46 21.87
C HIS A 84 18.08 -1.52 22.86
N ARG A 85 18.81 -0.53 23.35
CA ARG A 85 18.26 0.46 24.28
C ARG A 85 17.69 1.65 23.55
N THR A 86 16.48 2.04 23.93
CA THR A 86 15.81 3.24 23.45
C THR A 86 15.82 4.29 24.56
N LYS A 87 15.99 5.56 24.18
CA LYS A 87 15.88 6.68 25.13
C LYS A 87 14.50 7.32 25.08
N GLN A 88 13.92 7.35 23.89
CA GLN A 88 12.55 7.75 23.58
C GLN A 88 11.99 6.72 22.59
N SER A 89 10.66 6.63 22.49
CA SER A 89 10.01 5.70 21.55
C SER A 89 10.62 5.84 20.14
N GLY A 90 11.04 4.71 19.56
CA GLY A 90 11.63 4.64 18.23
C GLY A 90 13.08 5.15 18.11
N ILE A 91 13.65 5.77 19.16
CA ILE A 91 15.01 6.33 19.15
C ILE A 91 15.97 5.46 19.94
N TYR A 92 16.74 4.68 19.18
CA TYR A 92 17.79 3.81 19.68
C TYR A 92 19.07 4.58 20.00
N HIS A 93 19.61 4.37 21.20
CA HIS A 93 20.83 5.04 21.67
C HIS A 93 21.94 4.07 22.04
N SER A 94 21.71 2.76 22.16
CA SER A 94 22.81 1.78 22.30
C SER A 94 22.36 0.38 21.89
N SER A 95 23.33 -0.48 21.54
CA SER A 95 23.12 -1.92 21.35
C SER A 95 24.21 -2.67 22.11
N GLU A 96 23.84 -3.67 22.89
CA GLU A 96 24.79 -4.52 23.61
C GLU A 96 24.48 -6.00 23.35
N LYS A 97 25.52 -6.81 23.15
CA LYS A 97 25.37 -8.26 23.10
C LYS A 97 25.31 -8.81 24.53
N LEU A 98 24.28 -9.57 24.85
CA LEU A 98 24.16 -10.27 26.13
C LEU A 98 24.77 -11.67 26.04
N SER A 99 25.16 -12.23 27.18
CA SER A 99 25.61 -13.63 27.24
C SER A 99 24.48 -14.56 26.79
N ASN A 100 24.77 -15.54 25.95
CA ASN A 100 23.79 -16.52 25.49
C ASN A 100 23.13 -17.29 26.64
N ASP A 101 23.82 -17.42 27.78
CA ASP A 101 23.29 -18.08 28.99
C ASP A 101 22.32 -17.20 29.80
N PHE A 102 22.09 -15.95 29.36
CA PHE A 102 21.21 -15.03 30.07
C PHE A 102 19.76 -15.53 30.09
N PHE A 103 19.34 -16.23 29.04
CA PHE A 103 18.05 -16.92 28.94
C PHE A 103 18.26 -18.38 28.55
N LYS A 104 17.35 -19.26 28.98
CA LYS A 104 17.28 -20.64 28.50
C LYS A 104 16.01 -20.78 27.67
N LEU A 105 16.11 -21.34 26.47
CA LEU A 105 14.93 -21.67 25.68
C LEU A 105 14.17 -22.78 26.41
N LYS A 106 12.86 -22.60 26.56
CA LYS A 106 11.97 -23.68 26.99
C LYS A 106 11.61 -24.53 25.77
N TYR A 107 11.42 -25.83 25.98
CA TYR A 107 10.88 -26.72 24.95
C TYR A 107 9.50 -26.18 24.49
N ASN A 108 9.25 -26.13 23.18
CA ASN A 108 8.07 -25.49 22.56
C ASN A 108 7.95 -23.96 22.72
N LEU A 109 9.04 -23.20 22.52
CA LEU A 109 9.04 -21.73 22.59
C LEU A 109 7.84 -21.05 21.90
N PHE A 110 7.51 -21.50 20.69
CA PHE A 110 6.45 -20.92 19.87
C PHE A 110 5.03 -21.20 20.39
N LYS A 111 4.83 -22.19 21.26
CA LYS A 111 3.51 -22.49 21.83
C LYS A 111 3.18 -21.61 23.05
N ASN A 112 4.18 -21.04 23.72
CA ASN A 112 4.02 -20.25 24.95
C ASN A 112 4.85 -18.95 24.90
N LEU A 113 4.74 -18.18 23.81
CA LEU A 113 5.49 -16.93 23.63
C LEU A 113 5.18 -15.92 24.75
N ASP A 114 3.94 -15.84 25.23
CA ASP A 114 3.53 -14.96 26.33
C ASP A 114 4.32 -15.24 27.61
N SER A 115 4.38 -16.52 28.04
CA SER A 115 5.15 -16.91 29.23
C SER A 115 6.64 -16.65 29.03
N PHE A 116 7.16 -16.94 27.84
CA PHE A 116 8.58 -16.72 27.54
C PHE A 116 8.94 -15.23 27.55
N PHE A 117 8.09 -14.38 26.99
CA PHE A 117 8.25 -12.93 27.01
C PHE A 117 8.19 -12.37 28.44
N ASN A 118 7.22 -12.80 29.25
CA ASN A 118 7.11 -12.40 30.65
C ASN A 118 8.35 -12.82 31.47
N ASP A 119 8.86 -14.04 31.24
CA ASP A 119 10.09 -14.51 31.90
C ASP A 119 11.32 -13.65 31.51
N ILE A 120 11.41 -13.24 30.23
CA ILE A 120 12.45 -12.34 29.74
C ILE A 120 12.33 -10.98 30.43
N GLN A 121 11.12 -10.43 30.47
CA GLN A 121 10.85 -9.12 31.05
C GLN A 121 11.15 -9.10 32.55
N GLU A 122 10.73 -10.11 33.30
CA GLU A 122 11.03 -10.24 34.73
C GLU A 122 12.54 -10.34 34.99
N LYS A 123 13.28 -11.10 34.18
CA LYS A 123 14.74 -11.22 34.30
C LYS A 123 15.45 -9.92 33.97
N LEU A 124 15.05 -9.22 32.90
CA LEU A 124 15.63 -7.93 32.53
C LEU A 124 15.34 -6.87 33.59
N LEU A 125 14.13 -6.85 34.14
CA LEU A 125 13.74 -5.95 35.23
C LEU A 125 14.56 -6.22 36.49
N LYS A 126 14.70 -7.48 36.92
CA LYS A 126 15.48 -7.85 38.12
C LYS A 126 16.97 -7.57 37.97
N LYS A 127 17.58 -7.93 36.83
CA LYS A 127 19.04 -7.85 36.64
C LYS A 127 19.53 -6.50 36.16
N LYS A 128 18.74 -5.80 35.33
CA LYS A 128 19.15 -4.56 34.68
C LYS A 128 18.21 -3.37 34.96
N LYS A 129 17.05 -3.58 35.61
CA LYS A 129 16.01 -2.55 35.83
C LYS A 129 15.51 -1.94 34.51
N LEU A 130 15.41 -2.76 33.46
CA LEU A 130 14.96 -2.35 32.14
C LEU A 130 13.80 -3.21 31.68
N ASN A 131 12.87 -2.59 30.95
CA ASN A 131 11.76 -3.24 30.28
C ASN A 131 12.01 -3.31 28.77
N ILE A 132 11.27 -4.18 28.08
CA ILE A 132 11.23 -4.24 26.62
C ILE A 132 9.80 -4.05 26.14
N SER A 133 9.66 -3.38 24.99
CA SER A 133 8.36 -3.23 24.32
C SER A 133 8.00 -4.48 23.51
N HIS A 134 9.00 -5.11 22.91
CA HIS A 134 8.84 -6.34 22.15
C HIS A 134 10.15 -7.13 22.01
N LEU A 135 9.99 -8.38 21.61
CA LEU A 135 10.98 -9.39 21.35
C LEU A 135 10.96 -9.74 19.86
N ARG A 136 12.10 -9.68 19.19
CA ARG A 136 12.27 -10.13 17.80
C ARG A 136 13.01 -11.46 17.82
N ILE A 137 12.40 -12.51 17.32
CA ILE A 137 12.99 -13.84 17.24
C ILE A 137 13.33 -14.12 15.78
N VAL A 138 14.62 -14.34 15.52
CA VAL A 138 15.18 -14.57 14.19
C VAL A 138 15.75 -15.99 14.16
N ASN A 139 15.23 -16.84 13.28
CA ASN A 139 15.85 -18.14 13.02
C ASN A 139 17.18 -17.92 12.29
N SER A 140 18.23 -18.66 12.63
CA SER A 140 19.55 -18.48 12.01
C SER A 140 19.55 -18.74 10.50
N SER A 141 18.61 -19.55 9.98
CA SER A 141 18.37 -19.70 8.53
C SER A 141 17.84 -18.42 7.86
N ALA A 142 17.26 -17.48 8.61
CA ALA A 142 16.83 -16.17 8.10
C ALA A 142 18.02 -15.24 7.79
N VAL A 143 19.10 -15.37 8.56
CA VAL A 143 20.26 -14.49 8.50
C VAL A 143 20.90 -14.44 7.11
N PRO A 144 21.23 -15.56 6.44
CA PRO A 144 21.79 -15.50 5.09
C PRO A 144 20.85 -14.84 4.08
N ILE A 145 19.53 -15.04 4.21
CA ILE A 145 18.51 -14.44 3.32
C ILE A 145 18.48 -12.92 3.49
N ILE A 146 18.46 -12.44 4.74
CA ILE A 146 18.48 -11.00 5.05
C ILE A 146 19.80 -10.38 4.58
N ASN A 147 20.91 -11.08 4.74
CA ASN A 147 22.23 -10.60 4.31
C ASN A 147 22.31 -10.46 2.79
N GLU A 148 21.84 -11.46 2.04
CA GLU A 148 21.79 -11.42 0.57
C GLU A 148 20.95 -10.23 0.08
N TYR A 149 19.81 -9.98 0.72
CA TYR A 149 18.99 -8.80 0.44
C TYR A 149 19.75 -7.49 0.74
N GLY A 150 20.46 -7.44 1.88
CA GLY A 150 21.28 -6.30 2.29
C GLY A 150 22.43 -5.95 1.35
N ASP A 151 23.03 -6.96 0.72
CA ASP A 151 24.05 -6.78 -0.32
C ASP A 151 23.46 -6.08 -1.55
N LYS A 152 22.30 -6.56 -2.02
CA LYS A 152 21.68 -6.09 -3.26
C LYS A 152 20.93 -4.76 -3.12
N ILE A 153 20.41 -4.44 -1.93
CA ILE A 153 19.62 -3.22 -1.70
C ILE A 153 20.37 -1.92 -2.03
N LYS A 154 21.71 -1.97 -2.08
CA LYS A 154 22.57 -0.84 -2.43
C LYS A 154 22.38 -0.35 -3.85
N THR A 155 22.07 -1.27 -4.76
CA THR A 155 21.96 -1.02 -6.19
C THR A 155 20.52 -0.96 -6.66
N TYR A 156 19.57 -1.29 -5.78
CA TYR A 156 18.15 -1.27 -6.12
C TYR A 156 17.63 0.15 -6.35
N SER A 157 16.99 0.34 -7.50
CA SER A 157 15.99 1.39 -7.69
C SER A 157 14.87 1.26 -6.66
N PHE A 158 14.07 2.31 -6.48
CA PHE A 158 12.96 2.28 -5.53
C PHE A 158 11.91 1.21 -5.91
N LYS A 159 11.68 0.99 -7.20
CA LYS A 159 10.84 -0.11 -7.72
C LYS A 159 11.36 -1.49 -7.31
N GLU A 160 12.64 -1.77 -7.57
CA GLU A 160 13.25 -3.05 -7.24
C GLU A 160 13.22 -3.28 -5.73
N PHE A 161 13.52 -2.25 -4.94
CA PHE A 161 13.37 -2.29 -3.49
C PHE A 161 11.96 -2.76 -3.07
N LEU A 162 10.89 -2.15 -3.58
CA LEU A 162 9.52 -2.54 -3.20
C LEU A 162 9.21 -4.00 -3.52
N ILE A 163 9.62 -4.45 -4.71
CA ILE A 163 9.37 -5.81 -5.20
C ILE A 163 10.15 -6.84 -4.36
N GLU A 164 11.44 -6.61 -4.18
CA GLU A 164 12.34 -7.54 -3.48
C GLU A 164 12.08 -7.53 -1.97
N PHE A 165 11.70 -6.39 -1.39
CA PHE A 165 11.28 -6.31 0.01
C PHE A 165 10.02 -7.16 0.25
N ALA A 166 9.04 -7.10 -0.65
CA ALA A 166 7.83 -7.92 -0.54
C ALA A 166 8.15 -9.42 -0.68
N ALA A 167 9.05 -9.80 -1.58
CA ALA A 167 9.52 -11.19 -1.71
C ALA A 167 10.22 -11.67 -0.43
N LEU A 168 11.16 -10.88 0.11
CA LEU A 168 11.86 -11.15 1.35
C LEU A 168 10.85 -11.35 2.49
N PHE A 169 9.97 -10.38 2.68
CA PHE A 169 9.02 -10.39 3.79
C PHE A 169 8.03 -11.57 3.67
N GLN A 170 7.56 -11.90 2.46
CA GLN A 170 6.75 -13.10 2.24
C GLN A 170 7.49 -14.38 2.62
N LYS A 171 8.76 -14.51 2.22
CA LYS A 171 9.59 -15.68 2.54
C LYS A 171 9.78 -15.83 4.05
N LEU A 172 10.13 -14.74 4.74
CA LEU A 172 10.32 -14.73 6.19
C LEU A 172 9.07 -15.17 6.96
N ILE A 173 7.88 -14.71 6.54
CA ILE A 173 6.61 -15.10 7.16
C ILE A 173 6.25 -16.56 6.84
N LYS A 174 6.34 -16.97 5.57
CA LYS A 174 5.95 -18.31 5.12
C LYS A 174 6.76 -19.42 5.80
N GLU A 175 8.06 -19.18 5.97
CA GLU A 175 8.99 -20.13 6.57
C GLU A 175 9.10 -19.95 8.10
N ASN A 176 8.30 -19.08 8.72
CA ASN A 176 8.34 -18.74 10.16
C ASN A 176 9.75 -18.37 10.67
N LEU A 177 10.51 -17.69 9.83
CA LEU A 177 11.92 -17.36 10.09
C LEU A 177 12.12 -16.10 10.94
N PHE A 178 11.08 -15.27 11.04
CA PHE A 178 11.12 -14.00 11.74
C PHE A 178 9.80 -13.74 12.46
N ILE A 179 9.85 -13.51 13.76
CA ILE A 179 8.69 -13.26 14.62
C ILE A 179 8.94 -12.01 15.45
N ILE A 180 7.91 -11.16 15.60
CA ILE A 180 7.89 -10.05 16.55
C ILE A 180 6.79 -10.32 17.57
N TYR A 181 7.10 -10.20 18.87
CA TYR A 181 6.14 -10.41 19.95
C TYR A 181 6.27 -9.31 21.03
N PRO A 182 5.18 -8.67 21.48
CA PRO A 182 3.82 -8.74 20.95
C PRO A 182 3.76 -8.33 19.47
N GLU A 183 2.83 -8.91 18.70
CA GLU A 183 2.74 -8.66 17.25
C GLU A 183 2.34 -7.19 16.98
N PRO A 184 3.18 -6.40 16.27
CA PRO A 184 2.80 -5.05 15.86
C PRO A 184 1.63 -5.06 14.88
N THR A 185 0.84 -3.98 14.85
CA THR A 185 -0.34 -3.85 13.98
C THR A 185 0.00 -4.08 12.51
N ILE A 186 1.07 -3.46 12.00
CA ILE A 186 1.51 -3.64 10.61
C ILE A 186 1.94 -5.07 10.32
N TYR A 187 2.63 -5.73 11.27
CA TYR A 187 3.14 -7.08 11.10
C TYR A 187 1.96 -8.08 11.06
N ASN A 188 1.01 -7.95 11.99
CA ASN A 188 -0.21 -8.75 12.02
C ASN A 188 -1.06 -8.53 10.74
N PHE A 189 -1.23 -7.27 10.32
CA PHE A 189 -1.91 -6.92 9.07
C PHE A 189 -1.27 -7.63 7.88
N LEU A 190 0.05 -7.48 7.67
CA LEU A 190 0.73 -8.09 6.53
C LEU A 190 0.69 -9.62 6.58
N LYS A 191 0.88 -10.22 7.77
CA LYS A 191 0.78 -11.68 7.97
C LYS A 191 -0.59 -12.20 7.57
N LYS A 192 -1.67 -11.58 8.05
CA LYS A 192 -3.05 -11.94 7.68
C LYS A 192 -3.34 -11.68 6.19
N PHE A 193 -2.79 -10.61 5.61
CA PHE A 193 -2.88 -10.33 4.17
C PHE A 193 -2.28 -11.46 3.32
N PHE A 194 -1.17 -12.05 3.75
CA PHE A 194 -0.56 -13.17 3.01
C PHE A 194 -1.35 -14.46 3.13
N ILE A 195 -1.93 -14.71 4.30
CA ILE A 195 -2.83 -15.84 4.50
C ILE A 195 -4.02 -15.71 3.53
N LEU A 196 -4.61 -14.52 3.42
CA LEU A 196 -5.69 -14.24 2.46
C LEU A 196 -5.28 -14.51 1.00
N LEU A 197 -4.05 -14.16 0.63
CA LEU A 197 -3.51 -14.37 -0.70
C LEU A 197 -3.15 -15.83 -1.02
N ASN A 198 -3.18 -16.75 -0.05
CA ASN A 198 -3.04 -18.20 -0.24
C ASN A 198 -1.94 -18.60 -1.24
N ASN A 199 -0.68 -18.24 -0.92
CA ASN A 199 0.52 -18.50 -1.73
C ASN A 199 0.66 -17.70 -3.04
N ILE A 200 -0.18 -16.70 -3.31
CA ILE A 200 0.12 -15.76 -4.40
C ILE A 200 1.37 -14.96 -4.05
N ASP A 201 2.32 -14.91 -4.98
CA ASP A 201 3.56 -14.14 -4.85
C ASP A 201 3.28 -12.63 -4.82
N LEU A 202 3.65 -11.98 -3.72
CA LEU A 202 3.49 -10.54 -3.52
C LEU A 202 4.32 -9.72 -4.49
N ALA A 203 5.52 -10.19 -4.82
CA ALA A 203 6.39 -9.49 -5.75
C ALA A 203 5.71 -9.39 -7.12
N SER A 204 5.05 -10.47 -7.57
CA SER A 204 4.22 -10.49 -8.77
C SER A 204 3.01 -9.54 -8.68
N ILE A 205 2.31 -9.48 -7.54
CA ILE A 205 1.20 -8.53 -7.33
C ILE A 205 1.71 -7.09 -7.42
N LEU A 206 2.81 -6.75 -6.75
CA LEU A 206 3.38 -5.41 -6.79
C LEU A 206 3.87 -5.04 -8.20
N LYS A 207 4.53 -5.95 -8.90
CA LYS A 207 4.90 -5.78 -10.32
C LYS A 207 3.67 -5.44 -11.16
N TYR A 208 2.57 -6.18 -10.97
CA TYR A 208 1.33 -5.93 -11.68
C TYR A 208 0.75 -4.55 -11.34
N ILE A 209 0.62 -4.19 -10.06
CA ILE A 209 0.10 -2.88 -9.63
C ILE A 209 0.94 -1.74 -10.20
N ILE A 210 2.26 -1.79 -10.07
CA ILE A 210 3.19 -0.76 -10.59
C ILE A 210 3.05 -0.65 -12.12
N SER A 211 2.82 -1.77 -12.81
CA SER A 211 2.60 -1.76 -14.24
C SER A 211 1.35 -0.95 -14.60
N LEU A 212 0.26 -1.03 -13.83
CA LEU A 212 -1.03 -0.39 -14.10
C LEU A 212 -1.02 1.14 -13.94
N LEU A 213 -0.09 1.68 -13.16
CA LEU A 213 -0.01 3.11 -12.89
C LEU A 213 0.25 3.91 -14.19
N PRO A 214 -0.25 5.15 -14.32
CA PRO A 214 0.14 6.05 -15.41
C PRO A 214 1.50 6.70 -15.14
N ASN A 215 2.07 7.42 -16.11
CA ASN A 215 3.22 8.29 -15.85
C ASN A 215 2.76 9.48 -15.00
N PHE A 216 3.62 9.90 -14.06
CA PHE A 216 3.36 11.05 -13.20
C PHE A 216 4.66 11.61 -12.64
N ASN A 217 4.68 12.92 -12.41
CA ASN A 217 5.72 13.57 -11.66
C ASN A 217 5.07 14.54 -10.66
N PHE A 218 5.11 14.22 -9.37
CA PHE A 218 4.54 15.10 -8.35
C PHE A 218 5.37 15.15 -7.08
N ALA A 219 5.22 16.26 -6.35
CA ALA A 219 5.76 16.42 -5.00
C ALA A 219 4.63 16.46 -3.98
N VAL A 220 4.90 16.00 -2.75
CA VAL A 220 4.00 16.09 -1.61
C VAL A 220 4.75 16.76 -0.45
N LEU A 221 4.28 17.93 -0.03
CA LEU A 221 4.65 18.53 1.25
C LEU A 221 3.80 17.89 2.35
N LEU A 222 4.45 17.05 3.15
CA LEU A 222 3.94 16.53 4.41
C LEU A 222 4.20 17.55 5.51
N ASP A 223 3.16 18.26 5.90
CA ASP A 223 3.24 19.27 6.93
C ASP A 223 3.10 18.66 8.33
N SER A 224 4.01 19.01 9.21
CA SER A 224 4.04 18.56 10.61
C SER A 224 4.62 19.66 11.48
N ASP A 225 4.22 19.67 12.76
CA ASP A 225 4.73 20.64 13.72
C ASP A 225 6.22 20.44 14.02
N ASP A 226 6.73 19.20 13.91
CA ASP A 226 8.12 18.82 14.23
C ASP A 226 9.08 19.04 13.04
N TYR A 227 8.86 18.34 11.92
CA TYR A 227 9.78 18.36 10.77
C TYR A 227 9.03 18.15 9.44
N PRO A 228 8.69 19.23 8.70
CA PRO A 228 8.01 19.10 7.42
C PRO A 228 8.89 18.41 6.37
N LEU A 229 8.31 17.46 5.65
CA LEU A 229 8.99 16.65 4.63
C LEU A 229 8.42 16.91 3.24
N VAL A 230 9.29 16.91 2.23
CA VAL A 230 8.91 16.91 0.82
C VAL A 230 9.22 15.55 0.23
N ILE A 231 8.19 14.89 -0.30
CA ILE A 231 8.31 13.63 -1.02
C ILE A 231 8.13 13.90 -2.50
N GLU A 232 9.18 13.73 -3.29
CA GLU A 232 9.11 13.73 -4.75
C GLU A 232 8.90 12.30 -5.23
N VAL A 233 7.87 12.07 -6.06
CA VAL A 233 7.59 10.76 -6.65
C VAL A 233 7.49 10.90 -8.16
N ILE A 234 8.36 10.16 -8.86
CA ILE A 234 8.47 10.20 -10.32
C ILE A 234 8.19 8.81 -10.87
N ARG A 235 7.34 8.77 -11.89
CA ARG A 235 7.15 7.61 -12.76
C ARG A 235 7.24 8.02 -14.21
N SER A 236 8.24 7.52 -14.93
CA SER A 236 8.44 7.77 -16.35
C SER A 236 8.73 6.48 -17.12
N LEU A 237 8.42 6.50 -18.42
CA LEU A 237 8.87 5.48 -19.36
C LEU A 237 10.27 5.87 -19.81
N GLY A 238 11.27 5.05 -19.52
CA GLY A 238 12.64 5.22 -19.97
C GLY A 238 12.81 4.92 -21.45
N ASN A 239 13.98 5.26 -21.99
CA ASN A 239 14.30 5.18 -23.43
C ASN A 239 14.24 3.75 -24.01
N GLU A 240 14.35 2.72 -23.17
CA GLU A 240 14.28 1.30 -23.56
C GLU A 240 12.91 0.66 -23.24
N GLY A 241 11.90 1.46 -22.91
CA GLY A 241 10.61 0.94 -22.42
C GLY A 241 10.63 0.49 -20.95
N ASN A 242 11.79 0.58 -20.28
CA ASN A 242 11.93 0.31 -18.87
C ASN A 242 11.19 1.37 -18.03
N LEU A 243 10.32 0.92 -17.13
CA LEU A 243 9.59 1.79 -16.21
C LEU A 243 10.52 2.29 -15.11
N ASN A 244 10.82 3.58 -15.12
CA ASN A 244 11.53 4.27 -14.05
C ASN A 244 10.51 4.69 -12.99
N PHE A 245 10.77 4.33 -11.74
CA PHE A 245 9.95 4.71 -10.61
C PHE A 245 10.86 5.07 -9.45
N ASP A 246 10.92 6.36 -9.17
CA ASP A 246 11.86 6.95 -8.22
C ASP A 246 11.11 7.71 -7.13
N LEU A 247 11.69 7.70 -5.93
CA LEU A 247 11.20 8.41 -4.78
C LEU A 247 12.36 9.13 -4.10
N LYS A 248 12.21 10.43 -3.85
CA LYS A 248 13.15 11.21 -3.04
C LYS A 248 12.41 11.78 -1.83
N LEU A 249 13.02 11.67 -0.65
CA LEU A 249 12.57 12.40 0.54
C LEU A 249 13.57 13.49 0.87
N LEU A 250 13.07 14.71 1.00
CA LEU A 250 13.83 15.92 1.24
C LEU A 250 13.26 16.65 2.45
N GLY A 251 14.13 17.27 3.25
CA GLY A 251 13.71 18.35 4.16
C GLY A 251 13.50 19.66 3.39
N LEU A 252 12.76 20.60 3.98
CA LEU A 252 12.65 21.95 3.39
C LEU A 252 14.01 22.65 3.27
N ASP A 253 14.89 22.44 4.24
CA ASP A 253 16.27 22.90 4.22
C ASP A 253 17.04 22.43 2.97
N ASP A 254 16.73 21.25 2.44
CA ASP A 254 17.40 20.67 1.26
C ASP A 254 17.03 21.42 -0.02
N LEU A 255 15.88 22.08 0.00
CA LEU A 255 15.40 22.95 -1.07
C LEU A 255 15.74 24.42 -0.79
N SER A 256 16.47 24.74 0.28
CA SER A 256 16.70 26.11 0.75
C SER A 256 15.37 26.86 0.95
N LEU A 257 14.39 26.20 1.56
CA LEU A 257 13.07 26.74 1.87
C LEU A 257 12.88 26.86 3.37
N ASN A 258 12.23 27.94 3.81
CA ASN A 258 11.89 28.16 5.21
C ASN A 258 10.37 28.05 5.41
N SER A 259 9.94 27.12 6.26
CA SER A 259 8.52 26.90 6.59
C SER A 259 7.86 28.11 7.27
N THR A 260 8.62 28.91 8.01
CA THR A 260 8.10 30.03 8.82
C THR A 260 7.91 31.31 8.02
N ALA A 261 8.56 31.45 6.87
CA ALA A 261 8.61 32.70 6.11
C ALA A 261 7.53 32.79 5.01
N LEU A 262 6.93 31.67 4.62
CA LEU A 262 6.06 31.59 3.45
C LEU A 262 4.68 31.03 3.80
N ASP A 263 3.62 31.62 3.25
CA ASP A 263 2.32 30.96 3.19
C ASP A 263 2.47 29.59 2.50
N ARG A 264 1.75 28.58 2.98
CA ARG A 264 1.79 27.19 2.47
C ARG A 264 1.59 27.11 0.96
N LYS A 265 0.80 28.04 0.39
CA LYS A 265 0.60 28.12 -1.06
C LYS A 265 1.85 28.60 -1.80
N ASN A 266 2.55 29.60 -1.27
CA ASN A 266 3.79 30.09 -1.88
C ASN A 266 4.90 29.04 -1.73
N LEU A 267 5.00 28.42 -0.56
CA LEU A 267 5.93 27.32 -0.33
C LEU A 267 5.75 26.18 -1.34
N LEU A 268 4.50 25.76 -1.61
CA LEU A 268 4.22 24.73 -2.61
C LEU A 268 4.55 25.16 -4.04
N LYS A 269 4.41 26.44 -4.40
CA LYS A 269 4.82 26.95 -5.71
C LYS A 269 6.33 26.87 -5.86
N GLU A 270 7.07 27.29 -4.84
CA GLU A 270 8.53 27.19 -4.86
C GLU A 270 9.00 25.74 -4.90
N ILE A 271 8.34 24.81 -4.18
CA ILE A 271 8.59 23.37 -4.32
C ILE A 271 8.31 22.90 -5.74
N ASN A 272 7.20 23.34 -6.34
CA ASN A 272 6.81 22.97 -7.71
C ASN A 272 7.89 23.39 -8.73
N GLU A 273 8.36 24.63 -8.61
CA GLU A 273 9.37 25.24 -9.49
C GLU A 273 10.75 24.60 -9.28
N LYS A 274 11.21 24.46 -8.03
CA LYS A 274 12.53 23.89 -7.71
C LYS A 274 12.68 22.43 -8.11
N LEU A 275 11.63 21.63 -7.96
CA LEU A 275 11.64 20.22 -8.35
C LEU A 275 11.18 19.98 -9.79
N ASN A 276 10.70 21.01 -10.50
CA ASN A 276 10.15 20.90 -11.85
C ASN A 276 9.13 19.76 -12.00
N VAL A 277 8.17 19.70 -11.07
CA VAL A 277 7.13 18.66 -11.03
C VAL A 277 5.82 19.14 -11.64
N ASP A 278 5.02 18.22 -12.20
CA ASP A 278 3.72 18.59 -12.79
C ASP A 278 2.79 19.21 -11.74
N TYR A 279 2.84 18.66 -10.51
CA TYR A 279 1.97 19.04 -9.41
C TYR A 279 2.65 18.93 -8.05
N SER A 280 2.34 19.85 -7.16
CA SER A 280 2.72 19.79 -5.74
C SER A 280 1.48 19.70 -4.87
N TYR A 281 1.44 18.73 -3.95
CA TYR A 281 0.35 18.53 -3.00
C TYR A 281 0.78 18.96 -1.61
N TYR A 282 -0.08 19.65 -0.88
CA TYR A 282 0.05 19.83 0.57
C TYR A 282 -0.85 18.83 1.24
N VAL A 283 -0.34 18.12 2.25
CA VAL A 283 -1.13 17.25 3.12
C VAL A 283 -0.61 17.36 4.54
N GLN A 284 -1.52 17.42 5.52
CA GLN A 284 -1.17 17.29 6.92
C GLN A 284 -0.68 15.86 7.22
N GLN A 285 0.55 15.71 7.72
CA GLN A 285 1.18 14.40 7.95
C GLN A 285 0.35 13.53 8.91
N ASN A 286 -0.14 14.10 10.01
CA ASN A 286 -0.94 13.37 11.00
C ASN A 286 -2.18 12.71 10.40
N GLN A 287 -2.79 13.31 9.37
CA GLN A 287 -3.98 12.76 8.72
C GLN A 287 -3.65 11.51 7.89
N ILE A 288 -2.49 11.50 7.24
CA ILE A 288 -1.99 10.30 6.53
C ILE A 288 -1.63 9.21 7.54
N LEU A 289 -0.92 9.57 8.61
CA LEU A 289 -0.54 8.61 9.65
C LEU A 289 -1.75 7.96 10.30
N ASN A 290 -2.76 8.75 10.69
CA ASN A 290 -4.00 8.24 11.26
C ASN A 290 -4.73 7.29 10.30
N PHE A 291 -4.81 7.66 9.02
CA PHE A 291 -5.44 6.81 8.01
C PHE A 291 -4.68 5.51 7.76
N LEU A 292 -3.34 5.54 7.79
CA LEU A 292 -2.52 4.33 7.68
C LEU A 292 -2.67 3.44 8.92
N SER A 293 -2.72 4.02 10.12
CA SER A 293 -3.00 3.28 11.35
C SER A 293 -4.37 2.61 11.29
N ASP A 294 -5.41 3.34 10.86
CA ASP A 294 -6.74 2.77 10.64
C ASP A 294 -6.70 1.57 9.68
N ILE A 295 -5.93 1.65 8.60
CA ILE A 295 -5.76 0.53 7.66
C ILE A 295 -5.11 -0.68 8.34
N PHE A 296 -4.04 -0.47 9.12
CA PHE A 296 -3.30 -1.57 9.75
C PHE A 296 -4.00 -2.17 10.96
N GLU A 297 -4.83 -1.40 11.67
CA GLU A 297 -5.68 -1.89 12.75
C GLU A 297 -6.87 -2.71 12.23
N VAL A 298 -7.30 -2.42 11.00
CA VAL A 298 -8.37 -3.18 10.37
C VAL A 298 -7.86 -4.57 10.03
N GLU A 299 -8.38 -5.56 10.75
CA GLU A 299 -8.06 -6.96 10.49
C GLU A 299 -8.31 -7.32 9.02
N VAL A 300 -7.27 -7.87 8.38
CA VAL A 300 -7.40 -8.50 7.07
C VAL A 300 -8.32 -9.72 7.21
N LEU A 301 -9.20 -9.96 6.22
CA LEU A 301 -10.47 -10.72 6.34
C LEU A 301 -11.59 -9.86 6.97
N THR A 302 -11.62 -8.60 6.56
CA THR A 302 -12.36 -7.53 7.19
C THR A 302 -13.87 -7.76 7.18
N ASN A 303 -14.53 -7.58 8.33
CA ASN A 303 -15.98 -7.40 8.36
C ASN A 303 -16.33 -6.21 7.44
N LYS A 304 -17.31 -6.41 6.55
CA LYS A 304 -17.85 -5.41 5.65
C LYS A 304 -17.97 -4.02 6.27
N GLU A 305 -18.46 -3.91 7.51
CA GLU A 305 -18.64 -2.63 8.20
C GLU A 305 -17.33 -1.87 8.41
N LYS A 306 -16.25 -2.56 8.79
CA LYS A 306 -14.92 -1.96 8.95
C LYS A 306 -14.36 -1.50 7.58
N LEU A 307 -14.58 -2.28 6.52
CA LEU A 307 -14.17 -1.90 5.17
C LEU A 307 -14.97 -0.69 4.67
N LYS A 308 -16.27 -0.65 4.97
CA LYS A 308 -17.14 0.51 4.69
C LYS A 308 -16.61 1.76 5.38
N LEU A 309 -16.31 1.68 6.67
CA LEU A 309 -15.74 2.79 7.43
C LEU A 309 -14.41 3.27 6.84
N LEU A 310 -13.53 2.36 6.40
CA LEU A 310 -12.28 2.74 5.73
C LEU A 310 -12.53 3.51 4.42
N ILE A 311 -13.49 3.06 3.61
CA ILE A 311 -13.85 3.75 2.36
C ILE A 311 -14.48 5.12 2.67
N GLU A 312 -15.33 5.22 3.69
CA GLU A 312 -15.90 6.49 4.15
C GLU A 312 -14.80 7.47 4.60
N LYS A 313 -13.84 7.02 5.41
CA LYS A 313 -12.69 7.82 5.85
C LYS A 313 -11.83 8.27 4.67
N PHE A 314 -11.57 7.39 3.70
CA PHE A 314 -10.84 7.72 2.48
C PHE A 314 -11.57 8.79 1.64
N LEU A 315 -12.87 8.61 1.40
CA LEU A 315 -13.69 9.58 0.66
C LEU A 315 -13.82 10.90 1.40
N TYR A 316 -13.91 10.89 2.73
CA TYR A 316 -13.88 12.09 3.56
C TYR A 316 -12.53 12.83 3.43
N GLY A 317 -11.42 12.09 3.43
CA GLY A 317 -10.09 12.60 3.11
C GLY A 317 -10.08 13.31 1.76
N ILE A 318 -10.58 12.69 0.68
CA ILE A 318 -10.71 13.34 -0.63
C ILE A 318 -11.61 14.59 -0.56
N ARG A 319 -12.74 14.52 0.15
CA ARG A 319 -13.69 15.63 0.29
C ARG A 319 -13.08 16.85 0.98
N SER A 320 -12.13 16.64 1.88
CA SER A 320 -11.48 17.69 2.68
C SER A 320 -10.49 18.59 1.90
N TYR A 321 -10.61 18.64 0.57
CA TYR A 321 -9.82 19.53 -0.30
C TYR A 321 -9.95 21.01 0.10
N GLU A 322 -8.81 21.70 0.08
CA GLU A 322 -8.57 23.07 0.59
C GLU A 322 -8.78 23.24 2.11
N LYS A 323 -9.10 22.17 2.86
CA LYS A 323 -9.11 22.17 4.34
C LYS A 323 -7.91 21.41 4.91
N VAL A 324 -7.75 20.15 4.52
CA VAL A 324 -6.72 19.23 5.03
C VAL A 324 -5.61 18.98 4.00
N TRP A 325 -5.95 19.09 2.72
CA TRP A 325 -5.01 18.95 1.63
C TRP A 325 -5.37 19.87 0.47
N PHE A 326 -4.38 20.29 -0.31
CA PHE A 326 -4.62 21.01 -1.57
C PHE A 326 -3.49 20.78 -2.56
N LYS A 327 -3.67 21.27 -3.79
CA LYS A 327 -2.78 21.02 -4.93
C LYS A 327 -2.43 22.31 -5.65
N ILE A 328 -1.19 22.44 -6.08
CA ILE A 328 -0.67 23.49 -6.97
C ILE A 328 -0.08 22.85 -8.24
N PRO A 329 -0.30 23.41 -9.44
CA PRO A 329 -1.28 24.46 -9.73
C PRO A 329 -2.71 24.05 -9.37
N LYS A 330 -3.54 25.04 -9.05
CA LYS A 330 -4.94 24.79 -8.69
C LYS A 330 -5.64 24.13 -9.88
N PRO A 331 -6.39 23.03 -9.69
CA PRO A 331 -7.01 22.34 -10.80
C PRO A 331 -8.01 23.27 -11.50
N PHE A 332 -8.02 23.26 -12.84
CA PHE A 332 -9.00 24.02 -13.61
C PHE A 332 -10.44 23.71 -13.20
N SER A 333 -10.71 22.51 -12.68
CA SER A 333 -12.02 22.12 -12.17
C SER A 333 -12.52 22.97 -11.01
N TYR A 334 -11.70 23.85 -10.44
CA TYR A 334 -12.09 24.83 -9.43
C TYR A 334 -12.40 26.23 -10.00
N ASN A 335 -12.33 26.42 -11.32
CA ASN A 335 -12.84 27.60 -12.00
C ASN A 335 -14.38 27.58 -12.05
N THR A 336 -15.03 28.66 -11.61
CA THR A 336 -16.49 28.76 -11.47
C THR A 336 -17.23 28.59 -12.81
N LEU A 337 -16.75 29.23 -13.89
CA LEU A 337 -17.37 29.15 -15.21
C LEU A 337 -17.28 27.74 -15.77
N LEU A 338 -16.08 27.12 -15.69
CA LEU A 338 -15.89 25.75 -16.17
C LEU A 338 -16.77 24.76 -15.39
N ARG A 339 -16.89 24.92 -14.08
CA ARG A 339 -17.81 24.12 -13.25
C ARG A 339 -19.25 24.24 -13.70
N PHE A 340 -19.70 25.45 -13.99
CA PHE A 340 -21.06 25.70 -14.46
C PHE A 340 -21.35 24.91 -15.74
N PHE A 341 -20.48 25.01 -16.75
CA PHE A 341 -20.66 24.27 -18.00
C PHE A 341 -20.61 22.74 -17.81
N VAL A 342 -19.64 22.25 -17.05
CA VAL A 342 -19.49 20.82 -16.77
C VAL A 342 -20.72 20.27 -16.02
N ARG A 343 -21.31 21.07 -15.13
CA ARG A 343 -22.52 20.72 -14.38
C ARG A 343 -23.75 20.60 -15.27
N ILE A 344 -23.88 21.39 -16.34
CA ILE A 344 -24.97 21.25 -17.34
C ILE A 344 -24.94 19.85 -17.98
N PHE A 345 -23.74 19.30 -18.19
CA PHE A 345 -23.56 17.94 -18.71
C PHE A 345 -23.70 16.84 -17.63
N GLY A 346 -24.06 17.20 -16.40
CA GLY A 346 -24.28 16.27 -15.30
C GLY A 346 -23.01 15.83 -14.57
N PHE A 347 -21.87 16.49 -14.79
CA PHE A 347 -20.64 16.18 -14.08
C PHE A 347 -20.44 17.13 -12.90
N GLN A 348 -20.11 16.58 -11.73
CA GLN A 348 -19.68 17.35 -10.57
C GLN A 348 -18.22 17.06 -10.27
N ILE A 349 -17.39 18.11 -10.29
CA ILE A 349 -15.95 18.01 -9.97
C ILE A 349 -15.62 18.76 -8.66
N ASN A 350 -16.64 19.11 -7.88
CA ASN A 350 -16.43 19.72 -6.58
C ASN A 350 -16.22 18.63 -5.52
N LEU A 351 -14.96 18.32 -5.22
CA LEU A 351 -14.61 17.31 -4.21
C LEU A 351 -15.22 17.63 -2.84
N ARG A 352 -15.39 18.91 -2.49
CA ARG A 352 -16.00 19.31 -1.21
C ARG A 352 -17.45 18.86 -1.04
N LYS A 353 -18.13 18.56 -2.15
CA LYS A 353 -19.50 18.04 -2.18
C LYS A 353 -19.56 16.54 -2.41
N LEU A 354 -18.42 15.84 -2.42
CA LEU A 354 -18.39 14.39 -2.53
C LEU A 354 -19.16 13.77 -1.35
N SER A 355 -20.14 12.91 -1.66
CA SER A 355 -20.89 12.20 -0.63
C SER A 355 -20.10 10.99 -0.15
N HIS A 356 -19.44 11.10 0.99
CA HIS A 356 -18.65 9.99 1.52
C HIS A 356 -19.53 8.87 2.12
N TRP A 357 -20.71 9.23 2.64
CA TRP A 357 -21.71 8.29 3.14
C TRP A 357 -22.46 7.58 2.01
N GLU A 358 -23.12 8.33 1.12
CA GLU A 358 -24.02 7.74 0.10
C GLU A 358 -23.26 6.89 -0.91
N ILE A 359 -22.03 7.25 -1.28
CA ILE A 359 -21.19 6.43 -2.17
C ILE A 359 -20.89 5.08 -1.52
N SER A 360 -20.52 5.10 -0.23
CA SER A 360 -20.17 3.90 0.51
C SER A 360 -21.41 3.03 0.72
N ASP A 361 -22.51 3.61 1.21
CA ASP A 361 -23.81 2.94 1.35
C ASP A 361 -24.26 2.32 0.03
N PHE A 362 -24.25 3.08 -1.06
CA PHE A 362 -24.67 2.60 -2.36
C PHE A 362 -23.82 1.41 -2.81
N LEU A 363 -22.49 1.50 -2.71
CA LEU A 363 -21.56 0.44 -3.12
C LEU A 363 -21.81 -0.84 -2.32
N PHE A 364 -21.86 -0.73 -1.00
CA PHE A 364 -21.99 -1.87 -0.10
C PHE A 364 -23.40 -2.48 -0.08
N ASN A 365 -24.45 -1.68 -0.21
CA ASN A 365 -25.82 -2.20 -0.32
C ASN A 365 -26.05 -2.86 -1.68
N THR A 366 -25.43 -2.34 -2.75
CA THR A 366 -25.45 -2.99 -4.06
C THR A 366 -24.75 -4.34 -4.00
N LEU A 367 -23.58 -4.43 -3.37
CA LEU A 367 -22.88 -5.70 -3.21
C LEU A 367 -23.75 -6.72 -2.44
N ASP A 368 -24.33 -6.32 -1.31
CA ASP A 368 -25.17 -7.23 -0.51
C ASP A 368 -26.39 -7.71 -1.25
N PHE A 369 -27.13 -6.77 -1.85
CA PHE A 369 -28.40 -7.07 -2.49
C PHE A 369 -28.22 -8.03 -3.66
N TYR A 370 -27.13 -7.89 -4.43
CA TYR A 370 -26.95 -8.68 -5.64
C TYR A 370 -26.03 -9.89 -5.48
N PHE A 371 -25.00 -9.82 -4.64
CA PHE A 371 -24.08 -10.94 -4.45
C PHE A 371 -24.47 -11.85 -3.28
N GLY A 372 -25.25 -11.35 -2.32
CA GLY A 372 -25.60 -12.08 -1.11
C GLY A 372 -24.46 -12.18 -0.10
N ALA A 373 -24.68 -12.93 0.98
CA ALA A 373 -23.69 -13.08 2.06
C ALA A 373 -22.56 -14.07 1.73
N GLU A 374 -22.82 -15.03 0.84
CA GLU A 374 -21.87 -16.07 0.43
C GLU A 374 -21.81 -16.17 -1.08
N TYR A 375 -20.63 -15.96 -1.66
CA TYR A 375 -20.43 -16.09 -3.09
C TYR A 375 -18.99 -16.38 -3.48
N LYS A 376 -18.83 -17.10 -4.58
CA LYS A 376 -17.57 -17.25 -5.31
C LYS A 376 -17.59 -16.37 -6.55
N LEU A 377 -16.61 -15.47 -6.64
CA LEU A 377 -16.42 -14.56 -7.75
C LEU A 377 -15.11 -14.90 -8.48
N LEU A 378 -15.22 -15.22 -9.76
CA LEU A 378 -14.08 -15.39 -10.65
C LEU A 378 -13.82 -14.09 -11.41
N ILE A 379 -12.58 -13.59 -11.40
CA ILE A 379 -12.14 -12.44 -12.18
C ILE A 379 -11.12 -12.91 -13.22
N ILE A 380 -11.42 -12.69 -14.50
CA ILE A 380 -10.53 -12.97 -15.63
C ILE A 380 -10.01 -11.64 -16.16
N ILE A 381 -8.70 -11.42 -16.05
CA ILE A 381 -8.02 -10.24 -16.57
C ILE A 381 -7.42 -10.58 -17.93
N LYS A 382 -7.87 -9.85 -18.95
CA LYS A 382 -7.35 -9.93 -20.32
C LYS A 382 -6.38 -8.81 -20.63
N ASP A 383 -5.49 -9.05 -21.58
CA ASP A 383 -4.64 -8.04 -22.19
C ASP A 383 -4.83 -8.11 -23.71
N LEU A 384 -5.78 -7.33 -24.23
CA LEU A 384 -6.09 -7.30 -25.65
C LEU A 384 -4.96 -6.72 -26.51
N ASP A 385 -4.03 -5.97 -25.90
CA ASP A 385 -2.90 -5.37 -26.61
C ASP A 385 -1.80 -6.42 -26.92
N LEU A 386 -1.78 -7.56 -26.23
CA LEU A 386 -0.89 -8.69 -26.54
C LEU A 386 -1.26 -9.42 -27.84
N SER A 387 -2.54 -9.37 -28.24
CA SER A 387 -2.97 -9.88 -29.53
C SER A 387 -2.79 -8.78 -30.58
N ASN A 388 -1.63 -8.73 -31.24
CA ASN A 388 -1.40 -7.92 -32.46
C ASN A 388 -2.35 -8.24 -33.63
N GLN A 389 -3.39 -9.05 -33.41
CA GLN A 389 -4.40 -9.44 -34.37
C GLN A 389 -5.71 -8.79 -33.97
N LYS A 390 -6.31 -8.00 -34.88
CA LYS A 390 -7.73 -7.64 -34.79
C LYS A 390 -8.50 -8.93 -34.49
N PRO A 391 -9.36 -8.98 -33.46
CA PRO A 391 -10.05 -10.21 -33.07
C PRO A 391 -10.94 -10.68 -34.22
N SER A 392 -10.42 -11.58 -35.05
CA SER A 392 -11.20 -12.33 -36.02
C SER A 392 -11.89 -13.44 -35.23
N LYS A 393 -13.22 -13.53 -35.36
CA LYS A 393 -14.12 -14.35 -34.55
C LYS A 393 -13.89 -15.89 -34.62
N LYS A 394 -12.78 -16.40 -35.15
CA LYS A 394 -12.69 -17.81 -35.57
C LYS A 394 -11.54 -18.65 -35.00
N ASN A 395 -10.56 -18.09 -34.29
CA ASN A 395 -9.48 -18.91 -33.69
C ASN A 395 -9.59 -18.89 -32.16
N SER A 396 -10.01 -20.02 -31.57
CA SER A 396 -10.16 -20.20 -30.12
C SER A 396 -8.81 -20.17 -29.37
N ASP A 397 -7.74 -20.60 -30.03
CA ASP A 397 -6.40 -20.63 -29.43
C ASP A 397 -5.76 -19.23 -29.30
N SER A 398 -6.15 -18.28 -30.16
CA SER A 398 -5.65 -16.89 -30.09
C SER A 398 -6.33 -16.04 -29.02
N LEU A 399 -7.44 -16.51 -28.45
CA LEU A 399 -8.13 -15.84 -27.35
C LEU A 399 -7.53 -16.26 -26.00
N LYS A 400 -7.14 -17.53 -25.81
CA LYS A 400 -6.45 -18.00 -24.60
C LYS A 400 -5.16 -17.23 -24.32
N SER A 401 -4.41 -16.87 -25.37
CA SER A 401 -3.18 -16.07 -25.25
C SER A 401 -3.42 -14.64 -24.75
N THR A 402 -4.67 -14.16 -24.71
CA THR A 402 -5.01 -12.83 -24.15
C THR A 402 -5.27 -12.89 -22.64
N ILE A 403 -5.41 -14.06 -22.03
CA ILE A 403 -5.62 -14.17 -20.58
C ILE A 403 -4.30 -13.94 -19.87
N LYS A 404 -4.26 -12.91 -19.02
CA LYS A 404 -3.09 -12.63 -18.19
C LYS A 404 -3.22 -13.31 -16.84
N TYR A 405 -4.34 -13.09 -16.15
CA TYR A 405 -4.59 -13.64 -14.82
C TYR A 405 -6.03 -14.09 -14.66
N THR A 406 -6.21 -15.16 -13.88
CA THR A 406 -7.52 -15.66 -13.46
C THR A 406 -7.53 -15.84 -11.96
N ILE A 407 -8.38 -15.09 -11.27
CA ILE A 407 -8.38 -14.97 -9.82
C ILE A 407 -9.74 -15.36 -9.27
N LEU A 408 -9.78 -16.33 -8.37
CA LEU A 408 -10.99 -16.77 -7.68
C LEU A 408 -11.03 -16.19 -6.28
N PHE A 409 -12.08 -15.45 -5.98
CA PHE A 409 -12.42 -14.94 -4.66
C PHE A 409 -13.50 -15.81 -4.04
N ASN A 410 -13.29 -16.23 -2.79
CA ASN A 410 -14.31 -16.90 -1.99
C ASN A 410 -14.73 -15.97 -0.84
N VAL A 411 -16.00 -15.55 -0.86
CA VAL A 411 -16.58 -14.65 0.14
C VAL A 411 -17.60 -15.43 0.95
N HIS A 412 -17.48 -15.36 2.27
CA HIS A 412 -18.38 -16.03 3.21
C HIS A 412 -18.72 -15.08 4.35
N ASN A 413 -20.00 -14.92 4.69
CA ASN A 413 -20.47 -13.90 5.63
C ASN A 413 -19.94 -12.51 5.27
N GLN A 414 -19.91 -12.18 3.98
CA GLN A 414 -19.44 -10.90 3.45
C GLN A 414 -17.96 -10.56 3.75
N SER A 415 -17.17 -11.51 4.25
CA SER A 415 -15.72 -11.38 4.35
C SER A 415 -15.04 -12.26 3.30
N THR A 416 -14.08 -11.68 2.57
CA THR A 416 -13.24 -12.45 1.65
C THR A 416 -12.38 -13.39 2.48
N ARG A 417 -12.52 -14.70 2.27
CA ARG A 417 -11.76 -15.72 3.02
C ARG A 417 -10.49 -16.14 2.32
N ILE A 418 -10.55 -16.36 1.00
CA ILE A 418 -9.41 -16.90 0.24
C ILE A 418 -9.43 -16.32 -1.17
N ILE A 419 -8.24 -15.93 -1.64
CA ILE A 419 -7.96 -15.56 -3.03
C ILE A 419 -7.09 -16.66 -3.64
N LYS A 420 -7.47 -17.21 -4.80
CA LYS A 420 -6.69 -18.24 -5.50
C LYS A 420 -6.39 -17.79 -6.93
N LEU A 421 -5.14 -17.94 -7.35
CA LEU A 421 -4.78 -17.83 -8.77
C LEU A 421 -5.04 -19.18 -9.45
N ILE A 422 -5.81 -19.16 -10.53
CA ILE A 422 -6.12 -20.33 -11.36
C ILE A 422 -5.17 -20.34 -12.55
N ASN A 423 -4.65 -21.51 -12.90
CA ASN A 423 -3.80 -21.69 -14.07
C ASN A 423 -4.63 -21.48 -15.35
N ASN A 424 -4.15 -20.62 -16.25
CA ASN A 424 -4.85 -20.29 -17.50
C ASN A 424 -5.10 -21.52 -18.39
N ASN A 425 -4.30 -22.59 -18.25
CA ASN A 425 -4.49 -23.86 -18.96
C ASN A 425 -5.80 -24.57 -18.58
N GLU A 426 -6.35 -24.28 -17.40
CA GLU A 426 -7.58 -24.90 -16.90
C GLU A 426 -8.85 -24.22 -17.43
N ILE A 427 -8.70 -23.13 -18.20
CA ILE A 427 -9.83 -22.37 -18.74
C ILE A 427 -10.16 -22.95 -20.11
N PRO A 428 -11.45 -23.16 -20.44
CA PRO A 428 -11.84 -23.58 -21.78
C PRO A 428 -11.39 -22.58 -22.85
N SER A 429 -11.22 -23.06 -24.08
CA SER A 429 -10.68 -22.28 -25.21
C SER A 429 -11.64 -21.20 -25.72
N ASP A 430 -12.95 -21.34 -25.50
CA ASP A 430 -13.91 -20.30 -25.84
C ASP A 430 -14.14 -19.30 -24.70
N LEU A 431 -13.39 -18.20 -24.74
CA LEU A 431 -13.52 -17.10 -23.79
C LEU A 431 -14.78 -16.23 -23.98
N SER A 432 -15.50 -16.42 -25.08
CA SER A 432 -16.73 -15.66 -25.32
C SER A 432 -17.90 -16.22 -24.49
N ASN A 433 -17.83 -17.49 -24.08
CA ASN A 433 -18.87 -18.20 -23.35
C ASN A 433 -18.57 -18.28 -21.83
N LEU A 434 -18.73 -17.16 -21.11
CA LEU A 434 -18.60 -17.14 -19.64
C LEU A 434 -19.44 -18.22 -18.90
N PRO A 435 -20.68 -18.56 -19.31
CA PRO A 435 -21.43 -19.67 -18.73
C PRO A 435 -20.69 -21.01 -18.76
N GLU A 436 -20.02 -21.32 -19.85
CA GLU A 436 -19.27 -22.57 -20.02
C GLU A 436 -18.04 -22.62 -19.12
N ILE A 437 -17.24 -21.54 -19.12
CA ILE A 437 -16.12 -21.36 -18.19
C ILE A 437 -16.57 -21.55 -16.74
N ARG A 438 -17.73 -20.97 -16.38
CA ARG A 438 -18.32 -21.11 -15.04
C ARG A 438 -18.62 -22.56 -14.72
N ASN A 439 -19.29 -23.26 -15.63
CA ASN A 439 -19.72 -24.62 -15.39
C ASN A 439 -18.53 -25.58 -15.29
N GLU A 440 -17.50 -25.41 -16.12
CA GLU A 440 -16.28 -26.22 -16.05
C GLU A 440 -15.50 -25.98 -14.77
N LEU A 441 -15.17 -24.72 -14.45
CA LEU A 441 -14.41 -24.40 -13.25
C LEU A 441 -15.19 -24.70 -11.97
N SER A 442 -16.53 -24.63 -12.02
CA SER A 442 -17.39 -25.01 -10.88
C SER A 442 -17.26 -26.50 -10.51
N LYS A 443 -16.94 -27.38 -11.47
CA LYS A 443 -16.71 -28.81 -11.18
C LYS A 443 -15.49 -29.00 -10.28
N LYS A 444 -14.46 -28.16 -10.43
CA LYS A 444 -13.18 -28.27 -9.70
C LYS A 444 -13.13 -27.43 -8.43
N TYR A 445 -13.69 -26.22 -8.47
CA TYR A 445 -13.57 -25.23 -7.40
C TYR A 445 -14.85 -25.05 -6.59
N GLY A 446 -15.87 -25.87 -6.86
CA GLY A 446 -17.23 -25.72 -6.35
C GLY A 446 -17.98 -24.58 -7.06
N TYR A 447 -19.30 -24.50 -6.85
CA TYR A 447 -20.17 -23.59 -7.61
C TYR A 447 -19.69 -22.13 -7.59
N ILE A 448 -19.32 -21.61 -8.77
CA ILE A 448 -18.92 -20.22 -8.96
C ILE A 448 -20.18 -19.40 -9.24
N ASN A 449 -20.50 -18.46 -8.37
CA ASN A 449 -21.71 -17.64 -8.49
C ASN A 449 -21.58 -16.64 -9.66
N TYR A 450 -20.44 -15.96 -9.73
CA TYR A 450 -20.22 -14.83 -10.63
C TYR A 450 -18.88 -14.92 -11.35
N ILE A 451 -18.86 -14.51 -12.61
CA ILE A 451 -17.65 -14.32 -13.41
C ILE A 451 -17.64 -12.89 -13.93
N ILE A 452 -16.52 -12.20 -13.71
CA ILE A 452 -16.22 -10.90 -14.29
C ILE A 452 -15.01 -11.08 -15.20
N GLN A 453 -15.12 -10.60 -16.43
CA GLN A 453 -14.04 -10.51 -17.38
C GLN A 453 -13.76 -9.03 -17.63
N ILE A 454 -12.50 -8.62 -17.46
CA ILE A 454 -12.09 -7.23 -17.59
C ILE A 454 -10.78 -7.13 -18.37
N ASP A 455 -10.69 -6.16 -19.27
CA ASP A 455 -9.48 -5.85 -20.01
C ASP A 455 -8.55 -4.92 -19.21
N GLU A 456 -7.25 -5.19 -19.27
CA GLU A 456 -6.23 -4.44 -18.55
C GLU A 456 -6.18 -2.98 -18.99
N SER A 457 -6.38 -2.68 -20.28
CA SER A 457 -6.42 -1.30 -20.77
C SER A 457 -7.58 -0.51 -20.14
N LEU A 458 -8.68 -1.18 -19.79
CA LEU A 458 -9.80 -0.58 -19.06
C LEU A 458 -9.41 -0.29 -17.61
N ILE A 459 -8.77 -1.23 -16.91
CA ILE A 459 -8.27 -1.03 -15.54
C ILE A 459 -7.33 0.18 -15.49
N ARG A 460 -6.34 0.22 -16.40
CA ARG A 460 -5.41 1.35 -16.56
C ARG A 460 -6.14 2.67 -16.79
N SER A 461 -7.19 2.65 -17.62
CA SER A 461 -8.00 3.84 -17.91
C SER A 461 -8.81 4.31 -16.70
N ILE A 462 -9.31 3.39 -15.86
CA ILE A 462 -10.00 3.73 -14.60
C ILE A 462 -9.02 4.39 -13.64
N ILE A 463 -7.86 3.77 -13.38
CA ILE A 463 -6.83 4.30 -12.49
C ILE A 463 -6.37 5.69 -12.94
N LYS A 464 -6.07 5.86 -14.22
CA LYS A 464 -5.66 7.16 -14.77
C LYS A 464 -6.74 8.23 -14.58
N ASN A 465 -7.97 7.98 -15.05
CA ASN A 465 -8.98 9.04 -15.18
C ASN A 465 -9.78 9.30 -13.89
N TYR A 466 -9.91 8.32 -13.00
CA TYR A 466 -10.70 8.43 -11.76
C TYR A 466 -9.87 8.48 -10.48
N ILE A 467 -8.60 8.03 -10.49
CA ILE A 467 -7.71 8.12 -9.31
C ILE A 467 -6.73 9.27 -9.50
N PHE A 468 -5.84 9.19 -10.50
CA PHE A 468 -4.78 10.20 -10.71
C PHE A 468 -5.31 11.53 -11.23
N GLU A 469 -6.25 11.49 -12.18
CA GLU A 469 -6.82 12.68 -12.80
C GLU A 469 -8.20 13.06 -12.22
N LEU A 470 -8.47 12.66 -10.97
CA LEU A 470 -9.75 12.89 -10.28
C LEU A 470 -10.17 14.36 -10.34
N THR A 471 -9.23 15.27 -10.04
CA THR A 471 -9.43 16.73 -10.03
C THR A 471 -9.40 17.38 -11.41
N SER A 472 -9.11 16.64 -12.49
CA SER A 472 -9.05 17.20 -13.84
C SER A 472 -10.45 17.33 -14.48
N ILE A 473 -10.62 18.28 -15.41
CA ILE A 473 -11.84 18.47 -16.21
C ILE A 473 -11.90 17.54 -17.43
N LYS A 474 -11.24 16.37 -17.40
CA LYS A 474 -11.25 15.45 -18.54
C LYS A 474 -12.56 14.65 -18.61
N ALA A 475 -13.70 15.32 -18.69
CA ALA A 475 -15.04 14.72 -18.74
C ALA A 475 -15.18 13.74 -19.92
N PHE A 476 -14.66 14.08 -21.10
CA PHE A 476 -14.67 13.18 -22.26
C PHE A 476 -13.85 11.90 -22.03
N ALA A 477 -12.71 11.98 -21.33
CA ALA A 477 -11.92 10.80 -20.99
C ALA A 477 -12.69 9.91 -19.99
N LYS A 478 -13.31 10.51 -18.98
CA LYS A 478 -14.20 9.82 -18.01
C LYS A 478 -15.39 9.15 -18.72
N ILE A 479 -16.03 9.82 -19.68
CA ILE A 479 -17.09 9.25 -20.53
C ILE A 479 -16.57 8.07 -21.36
N LYS A 480 -15.37 8.18 -21.94
CA LYS A 480 -14.76 7.11 -22.74
C LYS A 480 -14.55 5.85 -21.90
N VAL A 481 -14.16 5.98 -20.63
CA VAL A 481 -14.07 4.86 -19.69
C VAL A 481 -15.43 4.22 -19.45
N ILE A 482 -16.48 5.01 -19.19
CA ILE A 482 -17.85 4.47 -19.02
C ILE A 482 -18.31 3.77 -20.29
N ARG A 483 -18.05 4.33 -21.47
CA ARG A 483 -18.37 3.67 -22.76
C ARG A 483 -17.63 2.34 -22.93
N ARG A 484 -16.37 2.24 -22.48
CA ARG A 484 -15.62 0.98 -22.49
C ARG A 484 -16.19 -0.04 -21.49
N LEU A 485 -16.59 0.38 -20.29
CA LEU A 485 -17.27 -0.48 -19.30
C LEU A 485 -18.56 -1.11 -19.84
N LYS A 486 -19.22 -0.45 -20.80
CA LYS A 486 -20.43 -0.97 -21.45
C LYS A 486 -20.17 -1.99 -22.57
N ASN A 487 -18.95 -2.06 -23.07
CA ASN A 487 -18.61 -2.87 -24.23
C ASN A 487 -18.07 -4.23 -23.77
N ASP A 488 -18.72 -5.30 -24.19
CA ASP A 488 -18.40 -6.69 -23.84
C ASP A 488 -16.96 -7.12 -24.20
N LEU A 489 -16.31 -6.42 -25.13
CA LEU A 489 -14.89 -6.63 -25.41
C LEU A 489 -14.02 -6.32 -24.19
N TYR A 490 -14.32 -5.21 -23.50
CA TYR A 490 -13.52 -4.68 -22.40
C TYR A 490 -14.03 -5.07 -21.02
N PHE A 491 -15.34 -5.27 -20.86
CA PHE A 491 -15.93 -5.66 -19.58
C PHE A 491 -17.19 -6.50 -19.78
N LYS A 492 -17.16 -7.74 -19.30
CA LYS A 492 -18.27 -8.70 -19.37
C LYS A 492 -18.51 -9.33 -18.00
N MET A 493 -19.78 -9.49 -17.62
CA MET A 493 -20.16 -10.16 -16.36
C MET A 493 -21.20 -11.23 -16.63
N PHE A 494 -21.11 -12.36 -15.92
CA PHE A 494 -22.11 -13.43 -15.94
C PHE A 494 -22.32 -14.04 -14.53
N PRO A 495 -23.57 -14.30 -14.11
CA PRO A 495 -24.82 -13.81 -14.69
C PRO A 495 -24.88 -12.28 -14.69
N GLU A 496 -25.64 -11.72 -15.63
CA GLU A 496 -25.80 -10.27 -15.71
C GLU A 496 -26.70 -9.77 -14.57
N LEU A 497 -26.10 -9.08 -13.61
CA LEU A 497 -26.83 -8.44 -12.51
C LEU A 497 -27.59 -7.21 -13.00
N PRO A 498 -28.73 -6.84 -12.38
CA PRO A 498 -29.50 -5.65 -12.74
C PRO A 498 -28.70 -4.34 -12.83
N PRO A 499 -27.73 -4.01 -11.94
CA PRO A 499 -26.89 -2.82 -12.10
C PRO A 499 -26.04 -2.85 -13.36
N TYR A 500 -25.56 -4.04 -13.75
CA TYR A 500 -24.78 -4.24 -14.95
C TYR A 500 -25.63 -4.10 -16.21
N LYS A 501 -26.85 -4.67 -16.21
CA LYS A 501 -27.83 -4.46 -17.29
C LYS A 501 -28.18 -2.99 -17.47
N LEU A 502 -28.47 -2.29 -16.37
CA LEU A 502 -28.75 -0.85 -16.38
C LEU A 502 -27.58 -0.04 -16.95
N LEU A 503 -26.34 -0.41 -16.62
CA LEU A 503 -25.13 0.19 -17.19
C LEU A 503 -25.04 -0.03 -18.71
N LYS A 504 -25.41 -1.21 -19.23
CA LYS A 504 -25.45 -1.49 -20.67
C LYS A 504 -26.55 -0.71 -21.40
N GLU A 505 -27.76 -0.71 -20.85
CA GLU A 505 -28.96 -0.20 -21.52
C GLU A 505 -29.01 1.33 -21.56
N LYS A 506 -28.72 2.01 -20.44
CA LYS A 506 -28.84 3.47 -20.39
C LYS A 506 -27.71 4.17 -21.14
N GLY A 507 -28.03 5.27 -21.84
CA GLY A 507 -27.02 6.12 -22.48
C GLY A 507 -26.01 6.68 -21.47
N THR A 508 -24.73 6.82 -21.86
CA THR A 508 -23.65 7.21 -20.93
C THR A 508 -23.92 8.51 -20.16
N LEU A 509 -24.46 9.53 -20.85
CA LEU A 509 -24.83 10.80 -20.20
C LEU A 509 -26.01 10.64 -19.24
N SER A 510 -26.98 9.79 -19.57
CA SER A 510 -28.10 9.48 -18.68
C SER A 510 -27.63 8.73 -17.44
N LEU A 511 -26.69 7.80 -17.57
CA LEU A 511 -26.07 7.12 -16.42
C LEU A 511 -25.37 8.10 -15.48
N VAL A 512 -24.53 8.98 -16.03
CA VAL A 512 -23.84 10.01 -15.24
C VAL A 512 -24.86 10.87 -14.49
N ARG A 513 -25.92 11.33 -15.16
CA ARG A 513 -27.00 12.09 -14.52
C ARG A 513 -27.77 11.29 -13.46
N THR A 514 -27.99 10.00 -13.69
CA THR A 514 -28.71 9.11 -12.77
C THR A 514 -27.93 8.89 -11.48
N PHE A 515 -26.61 8.70 -11.57
CA PHE A 515 -25.77 8.47 -10.39
C PHE A 515 -25.29 9.76 -9.72
N LEU A 516 -25.35 10.89 -10.41
CA LEU A 516 -24.92 12.19 -9.86
C LEU A 516 -25.46 12.48 -8.45
N PRO A 517 -26.74 12.20 -8.12
CA PRO A 517 -27.27 12.43 -6.78
C PRO A 517 -26.61 11.60 -5.68
N ILE A 518 -26.03 10.43 -5.99
CA ILE A 518 -25.32 9.57 -5.03
C ILE A 518 -23.92 10.10 -4.76
N PHE A 519 -23.29 10.71 -5.78
CA PHE A 519 -21.93 11.25 -5.65
C PHE A 519 -21.90 12.63 -4.98
N ILE A 520 -23.05 13.27 -4.78
CA ILE A 520 -23.15 14.64 -4.28
C ILE A 520 -23.96 14.68 -2.98
N ASP A 521 -23.33 15.20 -1.94
CA ASP A 521 -24.02 15.55 -0.71
C ASP A 521 -24.97 16.72 -0.94
N LYS A 522 -26.28 16.44 -0.87
CA LYS A 522 -27.36 17.42 -1.08
C LYS A 522 -27.58 18.33 0.13
N HIS A 523 -27.12 17.94 1.32
CA HIS A 523 -27.48 18.58 2.60
C HIS A 523 -26.55 19.72 3.04
N GLN A 524 -25.64 20.19 2.17
CA GLN A 524 -24.82 21.39 2.39
C GLN A 524 -25.19 22.53 1.43
N PHE A 525 -26.46 22.91 1.42
CA PHE A 525 -26.91 24.19 0.87
C PHE A 525 -27.40 25.10 1.99
#